data_AF-A0AA36N919-F1
#
_entry.id   AF-A0AA36N919-F1
#
_cell.length_a   1.000
_cell.length_b   1.000
_cell.length_c   1.000
_cell.angle_alpha   90.00
_cell.angle_beta   90.00
_cell.angle_gamma   90.00
#
_symmetry.space_group_name_H-M   'P 1'
#
loop_
_entity.id
_entity.type
_entity.pdbx_description
1 polymer ?
#
loop_
_entity_poly.entity_id
_entity_poly.type
_entity_poly.pdbx_seq_one_letter_code
_entity_poly.pdbx_strand_id
1 'polypeptide(L)'
;MSQPIVVPGGPPVNIILLGPPAGGKGTQANFLAERFGMVHISTGDLLRARAKFLPSLAEYLSSGRLVPDDVVVSMLKERLADSDCSRGVLLDGFPRTRAQAESLEKAGVNISAVIHLKVADEVVIERIAGRRIDPLSGKIYHVKDNPPPPDVARRVIQREDDTPEKIRTRLVTYHQERDAILDFCGNRVKTIHVGDGSPEALPADVRPMCVFDEVRKALEGDAYWGSVIRSELIAKAFECGTSSSTMVSLARFFEHARFRLVQKGCLADAAASSAQVVLRSQSLQLASTLQPLVHYDLRTWLEEVRMHSVLLGHTISRRSLRGTETVADGWATLVFLDGRGRAMEVPGAAQLQDLAMSRAPKSSRTNPPKASKTLPASSQVIAERMGDAPGNCWHHDSCVAAVDVDLRGRVHEASCLAYMDRWRFLAACNGGYPPELEMSILRARTRQAYVAYMGYAAAGDRIHVRSWARATEEGILLAFDAAKDSSSLLQGCLLLSQEDLSKL
;
A
#
# COMPACT_ATOMS: atom_id res chain seq x y z
N MET A 1 -2.21 -11.59 1.95
CA MET A 1 -2.32 -11.99 0.53
C MET A 1 -3.47 -11.21 -0.08
N SER A 2 -3.17 -10.36 -1.06
CA SER A 2 -4.11 -9.49 -1.77
C SER A 2 -5.17 -10.32 -2.48
N GLN A 3 -6.44 -9.90 -2.46
CA GLN A 3 -7.49 -10.56 -3.22
C GLN A 3 -7.28 -10.35 -4.73
N PRO A 4 -7.62 -11.34 -5.57
CA PRO A 4 -7.54 -11.21 -7.02
C PRO A 4 -8.51 -10.17 -7.58
N ILE A 5 -8.11 -9.50 -8.66
CA ILE A 5 -9.01 -8.71 -9.49
C ILE A 5 -9.85 -9.68 -10.31
N VAL A 6 -11.01 -10.05 -9.77
CA VAL A 6 -12.07 -10.70 -10.51
C VAL A 6 -12.97 -9.58 -11.02
N VAL A 7 -13.14 -9.46 -12.34
CA VAL A 7 -14.29 -8.72 -12.89
C VAL A 7 -15.53 -9.40 -12.31
N PRO A 8 -16.41 -8.73 -11.54
CA PRO A 8 -17.53 -9.42 -10.90
C PRO A 8 -18.38 -10.16 -11.95
N GLY A 9 -18.35 -11.50 -11.93
CA GLY A 9 -19.04 -12.36 -12.89
C GLY A 9 -18.33 -12.61 -14.24
N GLY A 10 -17.09 -12.16 -14.43
CA GLY A 10 -16.30 -12.35 -15.65
C GLY A 10 -15.19 -13.43 -15.53
N PRO A 11 -14.63 -13.91 -16.66
CA PRO A 11 -13.53 -14.86 -16.67
C PRO A 11 -12.23 -14.24 -16.09
N PRO A 12 -11.28 -15.06 -15.58
CA PRO A 12 -10.01 -14.58 -15.05
C PRO A 12 -9.21 -13.77 -16.09
N VAL A 13 -8.63 -12.65 -15.64
CA VAL A 13 -7.85 -11.73 -16.49
C VAL A 13 -6.49 -12.34 -16.79
N ASN A 14 -6.14 -12.48 -18.06
CA ASN A 14 -4.83 -12.99 -18.48
C ASN A 14 -4.11 -11.94 -19.33
N ILE A 15 -2.91 -11.55 -18.90
CA ILE A 15 -2.10 -10.53 -19.55
C ILE A 15 -0.85 -11.20 -20.14
N ILE A 16 -0.52 -10.86 -21.38
CA ILE A 16 0.76 -11.23 -21.99
C ILE A 16 1.69 -10.03 -21.92
N LEU A 17 2.92 -10.26 -21.49
CA LEU A 17 4.00 -9.28 -21.60
C LEU A 17 4.95 -9.68 -22.73
N LEU A 18 4.85 -8.96 -23.84
CA LEU A 18 5.66 -9.12 -25.04
C LEU A 18 6.77 -8.05 -25.09
N GLY A 19 7.91 -8.40 -25.66
CA GLY A 19 9.05 -7.49 -25.78
C GLY A 19 10.37 -8.24 -25.99
N PRO A 20 11.45 -7.55 -26.37
CA PRO A 20 12.72 -8.19 -26.67
C PRO A 20 13.33 -8.85 -25.42
N PRO A 21 14.21 -9.86 -25.59
CA PRO A 21 15.03 -10.37 -24.48
C PRO A 21 15.74 -9.21 -23.77
N ALA A 22 15.89 -9.25 -22.44
CA ALA A 22 16.42 -8.14 -21.64
C ALA A 22 15.73 -6.76 -21.78
N GLY A 23 14.57 -6.67 -22.43
CA GLY A 23 13.76 -5.44 -22.50
C GLY A 23 13.07 -5.03 -21.20
N GLY A 24 13.39 -5.64 -20.05
CA GLY A 24 12.80 -5.32 -18.75
C GLY A 24 11.48 -6.04 -18.42
N LYS A 25 11.04 -6.98 -19.26
CA LYS A 25 9.78 -7.74 -19.07
C LYS A 25 9.63 -8.34 -17.67
N GLY A 26 10.59 -9.16 -17.22
CA GLY A 26 10.49 -9.81 -15.91
C GLY A 26 10.36 -8.82 -14.75
N THR A 27 11.03 -7.67 -14.82
CA THR A 27 10.89 -6.60 -13.82
C THR A 27 9.47 -6.04 -13.80
N GLN A 28 8.92 -5.73 -14.98
CA GLN A 28 7.55 -5.22 -15.10
C GLN A 28 6.52 -6.27 -14.71
N ALA A 29 6.71 -7.52 -15.14
CA ALA A 29 5.86 -8.65 -14.78
C ALA A 29 5.75 -8.84 -13.27
N ASN A 30 6.87 -8.71 -12.54
CA ASN A 30 6.85 -8.78 -11.07
C ASN A 30 6.05 -7.62 -10.45
N PHE A 31 6.29 -6.38 -10.89
CA PHE A 31 5.52 -5.24 -10.38
C PHE A 31 4.03 -5.36 -10.68
N LEU A 32 3.67 -5.78 -11.89
CA LEU A 32 2.28 -5.97 -12.30
C LEU A 32 1.64 -7.11 -11.51
N ALA A 33 2.29 -8.26 -11.37
CA ALA A 33 1.76 -9.39 -10.63
C ALA A 33 1.55 -9.05 -9.14
N GLU A 34 2.52 -8.37 -8.51
CA GLU A 34 2.39 -7.88 -7.13
C GLU A 34 1.24 -6.87 -7.01
N ARG A 35 1.17 -5.90 -7.93
CA ARG A 35 0.16 -4.83 -7.91
C ARG A 35 -1.25 -5.35 -8.13
N PHE A 36 -1.43 -6.18 -9.13
CA PHE A 36 -2.73 -6.67 -9.59
C PHE A 36 -3.15 -7.99 -8.90
N GLY A 37 -2.31 -8.53 -8.00
CA GLY A 37 -2.59 -9.77 -7.29
C GLY A 37 -2.62 -11.01 -8.20
N MET A 38 -1.99 -10.91 -9.37
CA MET A 38 -1.94 -11.96 -10.39
C MET A 38 -0.78 -12.92 -10.13
N VAL A 39 -0.82 -14.07 -10.79
CA VAL A 39 0.30 -15.02 -10.80
C VAL A 39 1.22 -14.70 -11.97
N HIS A 40 2.48 -14.36 -11.70
CA HIS A 40 3.51 -14.26 -12.73
C HIS A 40 3.97 -15.65 -13.15
N ILE A 41 3.84 -15.95 -14.44
CA ILE A 41 4.33 -17.18 -15.06
C ILE A 41 5.39 -16.80 -16.09
N SER A 42 6.66 -17.05 -15.76
CA SER A 42 7.76 -16.97 -16.73
C SER A 42 8.00 -18.32 -17.37
N THR A 43 7.73 -18.45 -18.68
CA THR A 43 8.00 -19.70 -19.40
C THR A 43 9.49 -20.01 -19.46
N GLY A 44 10.34 -18.98 -19.50
CA GLY A 44 11.78 -19.17 -19.44
C GLY A 44 12.23 -19.82 -18.12
N ASP A 45 11.65 -19.42 -16.99
CA ASP A 45 11.98 -20.03 -15.70
C ASP A 45 11.39 -21.43 -15.56
N LEU A 46 10.17 -21.67 -16.05
CA LEU A 46 9.57 -23.01 -16.11
C LEU A 46 10.45 -23.98 -16.92
N LEU A 47 10.91 -23.56 -18.11
CA LEU A 47 11.78 -24.38 -18.96
C LEU A 47 13.13 -24.64 -18.30
N ARG A 48 13.76 -23.62 -17.70
CA ARG A 48 15.03 -23.80 -16.96
C ARG A 48 14.88 -24.73 -15.76
N ALA A 49 13.76 -24.64 -15.04
CA ALA A 49 13.48 -25.54 -13.92
C ALA A 49 13.37 -27.00 -14.37
N ARG A 50 12.69 -27.26 -15.50
CA ARG A 50 12.58 -28.61 -16.08
C ARG A 50 13.86 -29.10 -16.75
N ALA A 51 14.66 -28.21 -17.33
CA ALA A 51 15.92 -28.57 -18.00
C ALA A 51 16.93 -29.23 -17.05
N LYS A 52 16.84 -28.97 -15.74
CA LYS A 52 17.63 -29.67 -14.70
C LYS A 52 17.42 -31.19 -14.70
N PHE A 53 16.26 -31.65 -15.19
CA PHE A 53 15.85 -33.05 -15.19
C PHE A 53 15.67 -33.60 -16.61
N LEU A 54 15.76 -32.76 -17.65
CA LEU A 54 15.52 -33.10 -19.04
C LEU A 54 16.67 -32.59 -19.93
N PRO A 55 17.67 -33.45 -20.26
CA PRO A 55 18.84 -33.05 -21.05
C PRO A 55 18.49 -32.48 -22.44
N SER A 56 17.48 -33.03 -23.11
CA SER A 56 17.01 -32.53 -24.41
C SER A 56 16.56 -31.07 -24.34
N LEU A 57 15.88 -30.68 -23.25
CA LEU A 57 15.46 -29.31 -23.03
C LEU A 57 16.64 -28.37 -22.75
N ALA A 58 17.66 -28.86 -22.06
CA ALA A 58 18.89 -28.10 -21.80
C ALA A 58 19.63 -27.74 -23.10
N GLU A 59 19.63 -28.63 -24.10
CA GLU A 59 20.27 -28.38 -25.41
C GLU A 59 19.59 -27.24 -26.17
N TYR A 60 18.25 -27.18 -26.20
CA TYR A 60 17.53 -26.07 -26.84
C TYR A 60 17.87 -24.73 -26.18
N LEU A 61 17.94 -24.70 -24.84
CA LEU A 61 18.25 -23.51 -24.07
C LEU A 61 19.70 -23.04 -24.29
N SER A 62 20.67 -23.97 -24.31
CA SER A 62 22.10 -23.64 -24.48
C SER A 62 22.41 -23.16 -25.90
N SER A 63 21.74 -23.71 -26.91
CA SER A 63 21.88 -23.35 -28.32
C SER A 63 21.09 -22.10 -28.73
N GLY A 64 20.26 -21.53 -27.83
CA GLY A 64 19.39 -20.39 -28.13
C GLY A 64 18.23 -20.68 -29.09
N ARG A 65 17.94 -21.96 -29.37
CA ARG A 65 16.82 -22.37 -30.23
C ARG A 65 15.50 -22.30 -29.44
N LEU A 66 14.38 -22.15 -30.16
CA LEU A 66 13.07 -22.28 -29.54
C LEU A 66 12.79 -23.75 -29.22
N VAL A 67 12.26 -23.99 -28.02
CA VAL A 67 11.74 -25.30 -27.60
C VAL A 67 10.46 -25.58 -28.40
N PRO A 68 10.21 -26.82 -28.84
CA PRO A 68 8.98 -27.18 -29.55
C PRO A 68 7.71 -26.71 -28.84
N ASP A 69 6.77 -26.16 -29.63
CA ASP A 69 5.57 -25.47 -29.14
C ASP A 69 4.67 -26.37 -28.27
N ASP A 70 4.54 -27.64 -28.65
CA ASP A 70 3.75 -28.65 -27.94
C ASP A 70 4.25 -28.89 -26.50
N VAL A 71 5.57 -28.96 -26.32
CA VAL A 71 6.21 -29.10 -25.01
C VAL A 71 5.91 -27.88 -24.14
N VAL A 72 6.06 -26.67 -24.69
CA VAL A 72 5.83 -25.43 -23.93
C VAL A 72 4.34 -25.27 -23.56
N VAL A 73 3.43 -25.57 -24.50
CA VAL A 73 1.98 -25.51 -24.26
C VAL A 73 1.56 -26.51 -23.19
N SER A 74 2.08 -27.75 -23.22
CA SER A 74 1.76 -28.75 -22.18
C SER A 74 2.20 -28.29 -20.79
N MET A 75 3.45 -27.80 -20.68
CA MET A 75 3.98 -27.27 -19.43
C MET A 75 3.17 -26.09 -18.89
N LEU A 76 2.72 -25.22 -19.79
CA LEU A 76 1.92 -24.06 -19.41
C LEU A 76 0.52 -24.49 -18.97
N LYS A 77 -0.13 -25.43 -19.67
CA LYS A 77 -1.42 -25.99 -19.26
C LYS A 77 -1.37 -26.59 -17.86
N GLU A 78 -0.33 -27.37 -17.57
CA GLU A 78 -0.12 -27.93 -16.23
C GLU A 78 0.00 -26.83 -15.18
N ARG A 79 0.78 -25.77 -15.45
CA ARG A 79 0.92 -24.65 -14.50
C ARG A 79 -0.37 -23.86 -14.30
N LEU A 80 -1.13 -23.65 -15.38
CA LEU A 80 -2.40 -22.91 -15.35
C LEU A 80 -3.52 -23.66 -14.61
N ALA A 81 -3.38 -24.98 -14.42
CA ALA A 81 -4.32 -25.79 -13.65
C ALA A 81 -4.20 -25.61 -12.13
N ASP A 82 -3.11 -24.98 -11.64
CA ASP A 82 -2.92 -24.73 -10.22
C ASP A 82 -3.95 -23.74 -9.68
N SER A 83 -4.41 -23.98 -8.44
CA SER A 83 -5.48 -23.19 -7.81
C SER A 83 -5.17 -21.69 -7.69
N ASP A 84 -3.89 -21.29 -7.64
CA ASP A 84 -3.47 -19.90 -7.53
C ASP A 84 -3.68 -19.09 -8.81
N CYS A 85 -3.71 -19.75 -9.98
CA CYS A 85 -3.93 -19.16 -11.30
C CYS A 85 -5.37 -18.70 -11.54
N SER A 86 -6.32 -19.12 -10.70
CA SER A 86 -7.71 -18.63 -10.72
C SER A 86 -7.82 -17.11 -10.47
N ARG A 87 -6.74 -16.51 -9.96
CA ARG A 87 -6.57 -15.09 -9.67
C ARG A 87 -6.24 -14.22 -10.89
N GLY A 88 -6.10 -14.84 -12.07
CA GLY A 88 -5.54 -14.22 -13.25
C GLY A 88 -4.03 -14.44 -13.34
N VAL A 89 -3.52 -14.52 -14.57
CA VAL A 89 -2.11 -14.84 -14.86
C VAL A 89 -1.47 -13.80 -15.76
N LEU A 90 -0.20 -13.51 -15.45
CA LEU A 90 0.66 -12.68 -16.28
C LEU A 90 1.71 -13.59 -16.92
N LEU A 91 1.63 -13.76 -18.23
CA LEU A 91 2.53 -14.58 -19.03
C LEU A 91 3.73 -13.74 -19.48
N ASP A 92 4.93 -14.12 -19.04
CA ASP A 92 6.20 -13.50 -19.45
C ASP A 92 7.00 -14.46 -20.33
N GLY A 93 7.25 -14.04 -21.57
CA GLY A 93 8.07 -14.78 -22.53
C GLY A 93 7.32 -15.85 -23.32
N PHE A 94 5.99 -15.81 -23.31
CA PHE A 94 5.09 -16.64 -24.12
C PHE A 94 3.79 -15.87 -24.43
N PRO A 95 3.24 -15.96 -25.65
CA PRO A 95 3.75 -16.70 -26.82
C PRO A 95 5.00 -16.06 -27.44
N ARG A 96 5.77 -16.86 -28.16
CA ARG A 96 6.96 -16.47 -28.95
C ARG A 96 6.78 -16.66 -30.46
N THR A 97 5.74 -17.36 -30.86
CA THR A 97 5.33 -17.55 -32.26
C THR A 97 3.82 -17.33 -32.36
N ARG A 98 3.31 -17.05 -33.56
CA ARG A 98 1.87 -16.99 -33.79
C ARG A 98 1.16 -18.33 -33.48
N ALA A 99 1.78 -19.45 -33.82
CA ALA A 99 1.23 -20.79 -33.55
C ALA A 99 1.02 -21.06 -32.05
N GLN A 100 1.93 -20.56 -31.20
CA GLN A 100 1.78 -20.60 -29.74
C GLN A 100 0.60 -19.75 -29.26
N ALA A 101 0.42 -18.55 -29.84
CA ALA A 101 -0.71 -17.68 -29.51
C ALA A 101 -2.07 -18.32 -29.87
N GLU A 102 -2.16 -18.93 -31.06
CA GLU A 102 -3.34 -19.67 -31.48
C GLU A 102 -3.61 -20.90 -30.59
N SER A 103 -2.55 -21.56 -30.14
CA SER A 103 -2.65 -22.73 -29.25
C SER A 103 -3.18 -22.37 -27.85
N LEU A 104 -2.86 -21.17 -27.34
CA LEU A 104 -3.43 -20.66 -26.09
C LEU A 104 -4.94 -20.46 -26.17
N GLU A 105 -5.41 -19.81 -27.22
CA GLU A 105 -6.84 -19.56 -27.40
C GLU A 105 -7.59 -20.87 -27.60
N LYS A 106 -7.05 -21.81 -28.42
CA LYS A 106 -7.61 -23.16 -28.58
C LYS A 106 -7.63 -23.95 -27.27
N ALA A 107 -6.71 -23.67 -26.35
CA ALA A 107 -6.68 -24.26 -25.01
C ALA A 107 -7.68 -23.63 -24.03
N GLY A 108 -8.47 -22.64 -24.46
CA GLY A 108 -9.45 -21.94 -23.62
C GLY A 108 -8.84 -20.86 -22.72
N VAL A 109 -7.58 -20.47 -22.95
CA VAL A 109 -6.95 -19.37 -22.21
C VAL A 109 -7.35 -18.05 -22.85
N ASN A 110 -8.30 -17.34 -22.23
CA ASN A 110 -8.77 -16.05 -22.73
C ASN A 110 -7.71 -14.95 -22.49
N ILE A 111 -7.13 -14.39 -23.54
CA ILE A 111 -6.14 -13.31 -23.44
C ILE A 111 -6.89 -11.97 -23.37
N SER A 112 -6.78 -11.28 -22.23
CA SER A 112 -7.44 -10.00 -21.97
C SER A 112 -6.68 -8.81 -22.55
N ALA A 113 -5.35 -8.82 -22.43
CA ALA A 113 -4.50 -7.73 -22.92
C ALA A 113 -3.10 -8.24 -23.26
N VAL A 114 -2.45 -7.55 -24.22
CA VAL A 114 -1.06 -7.79 -24.58
C VAL A 114 -0.29 -6.49 -24.43
N ILE A 115 0.67 -6.46 -23.52
CA ILE A 115 1.56 -5.32 -23.32
C ILE A 115 2.84 -5.56 -24.09
N HIS A 116 3.08 -4.74 -25.09
CA HIS A 116 4.28 -4.78 -25.92
C HIS A 116 5.28 -3.72 -25.46
N LEU A 117 6.33 -4.16 -24.78
CA LEU A 117 7.49 -3.31 -24.47
C LEU A 117 8.39 -3.23 -25.69
N LYS A 118 8.31 -2.14 -26.44
CA LYS A 118 9.19 -1.86 -27.58
C LYS A 118 10.45 -1.15 -27.08
N VAL A 119 11.57 -1.85 -27.13
CA VAL A 119 12.87 -1.37 -26.65
C VAL A 119 13.87 -1.45 -27.81
N ALA A 120 14.70 -0.42 -27.97
CA ALA A 120 15.76 -0.44 -28.98
C ALA A 120 16.78 -1.57 -28.74
N ASP A 121 17.29 -2.14 -29.83
CA ASP A 121 18.20 -3.28 -29.79
C ASP A 121 19.53 -2.94 -29.11
N GLU A 122 20.03 -1.72 -29.33
CA GLU A 122 21.26 -1.21 -28.70
C GLU A 122 21.10 -1.18 -27.18
N VAL A 123 19.93 -0.74 -26.69
CA VAL A 123 19.59 -0.71 -25.26
C VAL A 123 19.50 -2.13 -24.70
N VAL A 124 18.94 -3.07 -25.46
CA VAL A 124 18.87 -4.48 -25.07
C VAL A 124 20.26 -5.10 -24.94
N ILE A 125 21.14 -4.84 -25.91
CA ILE A 125 22.51 -5.34 -25.94
C ILE A 125 23.32 -4.75 -24.77
N GLU A 126 23.13 -3.48 -24.44
CA GLU A 126 23.79 -2.90 -23.26
C GLU A 126 23.30 -3.55 -21.95
N ARG A 127 21.97 -3.71 -21.80
CA ARG A 127 21.35 -4.28 -20.60
C ARG A 127 21.70 -5.74 -20.35
N ILE A 128 21.94 -6.54 -21.40
CA ILE A 128 22.31 -7.95 -21.21
C ILE A 128 23.70 -8.10 -20.58
N ALA A 129 24.65 -7.23 -20.97
CA ALA A 129 26.03 -7.29 -20.48
C ALA A 129 26.13 -7.06 -18.97
N GLY A 130 25.26 -6.19 -18.43
CA GLY A 130 25.22 -5.89 -17.01
C GLY A 130 24.29 -6.79 -16.19
N ARG A 131 23.56 -7.73 -16.79
CA ARG A 131 22.60 -8.58 -16.06
C ARG A 131 23.31 -9.59 -15.17
N ARG A 132 22.82 -9.73 -13.94
CA ARG A 132 23.30 -10.70 -12.95
C ARG A 132 22.12 -11.45 -12.34
N ILE A 133 22.32 -12.69 -11.93
CA ILE A 133 21.32 -13.50 -11.23
C ILE A 133 21.93 -14.07 -9.95
N ASP A 134 21.16 -13.99 -8.86
CA ASP A 134 21.48 -14.72 -7.65
C ASP A 134 21.03 -16.19 -7.80
N PRO A 135 21.95 -17.17 -7.81
CA PRO A 135 21.60 -18.58 -8.00
C PRO A 135 20.77 -19.17 -6.85
N LEU A 136 20.79 -18.55 -5.65
CA LEU A 136 20.03 -19.03 -4.49
C LEU A 136 18.58 -18.53 -4.51
N SER A 137 18.36 -17.25 -4.78
CA SER A 137 17.03 -16.65 -4.76
C SER A 137 16.35 -16.56 -6.12
N GLY A 138 17.10 -16.74 -7.22
CA GLY A 138 16.63 -16.52 -8.58
C GLY A 138 16.43 -15.05 -8.96
N LYS A 139 16.70 -14.10 -8.03
CA LYS A 139 16.52 -12.66 -8.26
C LYS A 139 17.50 -12.14 -9.31
N ILE A 140 16.99 -11.25 -10.18
CA ILE A 140 17.75 -10.60 -11.25
C ILE A 140 18.21 -9.21 -10.77
N TYR A 141 19.49 -8.92 -11.02
CA TYR A 141 20.17 -7.67 -10.73
C TYR A 141 20.78 -7.11 -12.03
N HIS A 142 21.14 -5.83 -12.00
CA HIS A 142 21.90 -5.17 -13.07
C HIS A 142 23.05 -4.39 -12.44
N VAL A 143 24.27 -4.55 -12.94
CA VAL A 143 25.48 -3.92 -12.34
C VAL A 143 25.36 -2.41 -12.14
N LYS A 144 24.59 -1.72 -12.99
CA LYS A 144 24.37 -0.27 -12.93
C LYS A 144 23.00 0.11 -12.36
N ASP A 145 21.92 -0.50 -12.88
CA ASP A 145 20.56 0.01 -12.64
C ASP A 145 19.87 -0.61 -11.42
N ASN A 146 20.35 -1.77 -10.99
CA ASN A 146 19.84 -2.47 -9.81
C ASN A 146 20.95 -3.35 -9.23
N PRO A 147 22.02 -2.74 -8.66
CA PRO A 147 23.16 -3.50 -8.18
C PRO A 147 22.75 -4.43 -7.04
N PRO A 148 23.34 -5.63 -6.96
CA PRO A 148 23.06 -6.55 -5.85
C PRO A 148 23.52 -5.93 -4.53
N PRO A 149 22.78 -6.16 -3.42
CA PRO A 149 23.21 -5.73 -2.11
C PRO A 149 24.52 -6.44 -1.69
N PRO A 150 25.32 -5.86 -0.76
CA PRO A 150 26.68 -6.33 -0.47
C PRO A 150 26.80 -7.82 -0.08
N ASP A 151 25.79 -8.36 0.60
CA ASP A 151 25.69 -9.76 1.03
C ASP A 151 25.43 -10.73 -0.14
N VAL A 152 24.81 -10.25 -1.22
CA VAL A 152 24.49 -11.02 -2.43
C VAL A 152 25.52 -10.80 -3.54
N ALA A 153 26.19 -9.64 -3.56
CA ALA A 153 27.07 -9.21 -4.64
C ALA A 153 28.19 -10.22 -5.00
N ARG A 154 28.70 -10.98 -4.01
CA ARG A 154 29.78 -11.96 -4.23
C ARG A 154 29.33 -13.26 -4.90
N ARG A 155 28.03 -13.56 -4.91
CA ARG A 155 27.48 -14.83 -5.42
C ARG A 155 26.66 -14.70 -6.69
N VAL A 156 26.36 -13.48 -7.14
CA VAL A 156 25.61 -13.31 -8.40
C VAL A 156 26.48 -13.72 -9.59
N ILE A 157 25.85 -14.37 -10.56
CA ILE A 157 26.51 -14.84 -11.78
C ILE A 157 25.85 -14.22 -13.01
N GLN A 158 26.56 -14.20 -14.14
CA GLN A 158 25.97 -13.94 -15.45
C GLN A 158 25.44 -15.26 -16.00
N ARG A 159 24.32 -15.25 -16.72
CA ARG A 159 23.79 -16.48 -17.31
C ARG A 159 24.63 -16.87 -18.53
N GLU A 160 24.72 -18.18 -18.81
CA GLU A 160 25.44 -18.70 -19.97
C GLU A 160 24.85 -18.25 -21.32
N ASP A 161 23.59 -17.80 -21.34
CA ASP A 161 22.90 -17.26 -22.51
C ASP A 161 23.03 -15.73 -22.66
N ASP A 162 23.73 -15.05 -21.75
CA ASP A 162 23.90 -13.58 -21.71
C ASP A 162 25.18 -13.12 -22.44
N THR A 163 25.39 -13.61 -23.66
CA THR A 163 26.51 -13.19 -24.54
C THR A 163 26.00 -12.31 -25.69
N PRO A 164 26.79 -11.34 -26.19
CA PRO A 164 26.44 -10.49 -27.33
C PRO A 164 26.06 -11.25 -28.61
N GLU A 165 26.64 -12.43 -28.84
CA GLU A 165 26.36 -13.25 -30.03
C GLU A 165 24.98 -13.90 -29.91
N LYS A 166 24.73 -14.60 -28.79
CA LYS A 166 23.44 -15.25 -28.52
C LYS A 166 22.28 -14.25 -28.44
N ILE A 167 22.49 -13.05 -27.89
CA ILE A 167 21.42 -12.04 -27.83
C ILE A 167 21.03 -11.54 -29.23
N ARG A 168 21.99 -11.37 -30.15
CA ARG A 168 21.70 -10.98 -31.54
C ARG A 168 20.84 -12.02 -32.24
N THR A 169 21.18 -13.32 -32.11
CA THR A 169 20.34 -14.40 -32.66
C THR A 169 18.93 -14.35 -32.10
N ARG A 170 18.78 -14.12 -30.79
CA ARG A 170 17.46 -14.02 -30.14
C ARG A 170 16.68 -12.78 -30.57
N LEU A 171 17.35 -11.65 -30.84
CA LEU A 171 16.71 -10.44 -31.36
C LEU A 171 16.19 -10.69 -32.78
N VAL A 172 16.97 -11.32 -33.65
CA VAL A 172 16.53 -11.68 -35.02
C VAL A 172 15.26 -12.53 -34.96
N THR A 173 15.26 -13.62 -34.18
CA THR A 173 14.08 -14.48 -34.03
C THR A 173 12.89 -13.72 -33.42
N TYR A 174 13.13 -12.86 -32.43
CA TYR A 174 12.08 -12.03 -31.86
C TYR A 174 11.45 -11.11 -32.91
N HIS A 175 12.24 -10.42 -33.73
CA HIS A 175 11.70 -9.51 -34.76
C HIS A 175 10.94 -10.24 -35.86
N GLN A 176 11.39 -11.44 -36.24
CA GLN A 176 10.69 -12.28 -37.23
C GLN A 176 9.27 -12.67 -36.78
N GLU A 177 9.10 -13.02 -35.50
CA GLU A 177 7.83 -13.52 -34.98
C GLU A 177 6.95 -12.43 -34.36
N ARG A 178 7.55 -11.32 -33.89
CA ARG A 178 6.85 -10.26 -33.14
C ARG A 178 5.63 -9.77 -33.91
N ASP A 179 5.79 -9.39 -35.17
CA ASP A 179 4.72 -8.76 -35.94
C ASP A 179 3.56 -9.72 -36.16
N ALA A 180 3.84 -11.01 -36.42
CA ALA A 180 2.81 -12.04 -36.54
C ALA A 180 2.00 -12.25 -35.25
N ILE A 181 2.64 -12.11 -34.07
CA ILE A 181 1.95 -12.17 -32.76
C ILE A 181 1.10 -10.92 -32.53
N LEU A 182 1.67 -9.73 -32.79
CA LEU A 182 0.97 -8.46 -32.63
C LEU A 182 -0.28 -8.40 -33.51
N ASP A 183 -0.15 -8.79 -34.78
CA ASP A 183 -1.25 -8.85 -35.74
C ASP A 183 -2.36 -9.82 -35.28
N PHE A 184 -1.98 -10.99 -34.76
CA PHE A 184 -2.93 -11.95 -34.22
C PHE A 184 -3.67 -11.41 -32.98
N CYS A 185 -2.98 -10.67 -32.11
CA CYS A 185 -3.56 -10.13 -30.89
C CYS A 185 -4.45 -8.90 -31.16
N GLY A 186 -4.18 -8.18 -32.25
CA GLY A 186 -5.01 -7.09 -32.76
C GLY A 186 -5.22 -5.96 -31.76
N ASN A 187 -6.46 -5.54 -31.56
CA ASN A 187 -6.85 -4.43 -30.67
C ASN A 187 -6.52 -4.64 -29.18
N ARG A 188 -6.16 -5.87 -28.77
CA ARG A 188 -5.71 -6.18 -27.40
C ARG A 188 -4.30 -5.69 -27.10
N VAL A 189 -3.54 -5.34 -28.13
CA VAL A 189 -2.16 -4.87 -28.01
C VAL A 189 -2.13 -3.43 -27.53
N LYS A 190 -1.28 -3.18 -26.53
CA LYS A 190 -0.86 -1.84 -26.12
C LYS A 190 0.66 -1.76 -26.13
N THR A 191 1.21 -0.79 -26.84
CA THR A 191 2.65 -0.66 -27.04
C THR A 191 3.22 0.45 -26.17
N ILE A 192 4.29 0.14 -25.43
CA ILE A 192 5.05 1.09 -24.62
C ILE A 192 6.46 1.22 -25.22
N HIS A 193 6.85 2.44 -25.56
CA HIS A 193 8.11 2.76 -26.22
C HIS A 193 9.20 3.13 -25.21
N VAL A 194 10.37 2.49 -25.30
CA VAL A 194 11.51 2.74 -24.41
C VAL A 194 12.81 2.83 -25.22
N GLY A 195 13.38 4.04 -25.29
CA GLY A 195 14.68 4.30 -25.90
C GLY A 195 14.74 4.06 -27.40
N ASP A 196 13.59 3.96 -28.09
CA ASP A 196 13.52 3.69 -29.53
C ASP A 196 13.47 4.95 -30.41
N GLY A 197 13.64 6.13 -29.80
CA GLY A 197 13.68 7.41 -30.50
C GLY A 197 12.33 7.92 -31.00
N SER A 198 11.22 7.24 -30.72
CA SER A 198 9.88 7.75 -31.05
C SER A 198 9.52 8.98 -30.17
N PRO A 199 8.64 9.89 -30.64
CA PRO A 199 8.24 11.07 -29.87
C PRO A 199 7.64 10.76 -28.49
N GLU A 200 7.04 9.56 -28.36
CA GLU A 200 6.38 9.06 -27.16
C GLU A 200 7.30 8.12 -26.35
N ALA A 201 8.56 7.94 -26.77
CA ALA A 201 9.49 7.04 -26.12
C ALA A 201 9.93 7.57 -24.75
N LEU A 202 9.84 6.70 -23.75
CA LEU A 202 10.59 6.90 -22.51
C LEU A 202 12.10 6.86 -22.81
N PRO A 203 12.94 7.63 -22.09
CA PRO A 203 14.39 7.55 -22.22
C PRO A 203 14.95 6.13 -22.02
N ALA A 204 16.10 5.81 -22.62
CA ALA A 204 16.71 4.48 -22.49
C ALA A 204 17.13 4.13 -21.04
N ASP A 205 17.51 5.15 -20.27
CA ASP A 205 17.91 5.09 -18.86
C ASP A 205 16.74 5.28 -17.88
N VAL A 206 15.49 5.21 -18.39
CA VAL A 206 14.29 5.37 -17.58
C VAL A 206 14.24 4.36 -16.43
N ARG A 207 13.81 4.83 -15.25
CA ARG A 207 13.61 3.96 -14.09
C ARG A 207 12.49 2.95 -14.35
N PRO A 208 12.60 1.71 -13.87
CA PRO A 208 11.56 0.69 -14.03
C PRO A 208 10.16 1.14 -13.59
N MET A 209 10.06 2.00 -12.58
CA MET A 209 8.78 2.51 -12.09
C MET A 209 8.04 3.39 -13.12
N CYS A 210 8.75 4.17 -13.94
CA CYS A 210 8.08 5.00 -14.94
C CYS A 210 7.53 4.14 -16.08
N VAL A 211 8.27 3.08 -16.48
CA VAL A 211 7.76 2.10 -17.45
C VAL A 211 6.52 1.39 -16.89
N PHE A 212 6.53 1.06 -15.60
CA PHE A 212 5.37 0.48 -14.92
C PHE A 212 4.15 1.42 -14.98
N ASP A 213 4.34 2.72 -14.75
CA ASP A 213 3.26 3.70 -14.80
C ASP A 213 2.63 3.80 -16.19
N GLU A 214 3.42 3.74 -17.27
CA GLU A 214 2.92 3.72 -18.64
C GLU A 214 2.20 2.41 -18.98
N VAL A 215 2.75 1.26 -18.57
CA VAL A 215 2.08 -0.03 -18.74
C VAL A 215 0.72 -0.05 -18.02
N ARG A 216 0.68 0.47 -16.80
CA ARG A 216 -0.56 0.63 -16.03
C ARG A 216 -1.54 1.51 -16.79
N LYS A 217 -1.12 2.68 -17.26
CA LYS A 217 -1.97 3.61 -18.02
C LYS A 217 -2.52 2.95 -19.27
N ALA A 218 -1.71 2.18 -20.00
CA ALA A 218 -2.14 1.46 -21.19
C ALA A 218 -3.18 0.36 -20.92
N LEU A 219 -3.09 -0.33 -19.78
CA LEU A 219 -4.10 -1.30 -19.34
C LEU A 219 -5.40 -0.63 -18.87
N GLU A 220 -5.31 0.56 -18.26
CA GLU A 220 -6.43 1.24 -17.60
C GLU A 220 -7.16 2.28 -18.51
N GLY A 221 -6.53 2.85 -19.55
CA GLY A 221 -7.11 3.88 -20.46
C GLY A 221 -7.10 5.34 -19.95
N ASP A 222 -7.68 6.29 -20.71
CA ASP A 222 -7.96 7.69 -20.30
C ASP A 222 -9.27 7.81 -19.50
N ALA A 223 -10.26 7.00 -19.87
CA ALA A 223 -11.32 6.64 -18.96
C ALA A 223 -10.67 5.75 -17.92
N TYR A 224 -10.44 6.29 -16.73
CA TYR A 224 -10.09 5.52 -15.55
C TYR A 224 -11.15 4.43 -15.34
N TRP A 225 -10.97 3.28 -15.99
CA TRP A 225 -11.50 2.02 -15.51
C TRP A 225 -10.63 1.67 -14.32
N GLY A 226 -10.92 2.38 -13.22
CA GLY A 226 -10.58 1.91 -11.91
C GLY A 226 -10.92 0.43 -11.89
N SER A 227 -9.87 -0.40 -11.83
CA SER A 227 -9.95 -1.69 -11.17
C SER A 227 -10.89 -1.49 -10.00
N VAL A 228 -12.08 -2.09 -10.04
CA VAL A 228 -12.98 -2.34 -8.90
C VAL A 228 -12.58 -1.46 -7.72
N ILE A 229 -13.09 -0.22 -7.65
CA ILE A 229 -12.69 0.86 -6.72
C ILE A 229 -11.58 0.38 -5.80
N ARG A 230 -10.30 0.58 -6.11
CA ARG A 230 -9.17 -0.10 -5.44
C ARG A 230 -9.51 -0.36 -3.99
N SER A 231 -9.92 -1.59 -3.68
CA SER A 231 -10.23 -2.01 -2.32
C SER A 231 -8.91 -2.23 -1.59
N GLU A 232 -7.92 -1.36 -1.80
CA GLU A 232 -6.62 -1.40 -1.16
C GLU A 232 -6.77 -0.81 0.23
N LEU A 233 -7.54 -1.58 0.97
CA LEU A 233 -7.92 -1.47 2.35
C LEU A 233 -6.68 -2.04 3.03
N ILE A 234 -5.79 -1.14 3.44
CA ILE A 234 -4.38 -1.43 3.66
C ILE A 234 -4.24 -2.61 4.60
N ALA A 235 -3.65 -3.70 4.09
CA ALA A 235 -3.30 -4.89 4.84
C ALA A 235 -1.76 -4.92 4.93
N LYS A 236 -1.21 -4.54 6.08
CA LYS A 236 0.25 -4.47 6.28
C LYS A 236 0.66 -5.25 7.52
N ALA A 237 1.56 -6.22 7.33
CA ALA A 237 2.26 -6.85 8.42
C ALA A 237 3.40 -5.92 8.90
N PHE A 238 3.57 -5.77 10.21
CA PHE A 238 4.66 -5.01 10.81
C PHE A 238 5.12 -5.62 12.13
N GLU A 239 6.32 -5.26 12.55
CA GLU A 239 6.90 -5.63 13.83
C GLU A 239 7.15 -4.36 14.65
N CYS A 240 6.83 -4.39 15.94
CA CYS A 240 7.04 -3.24 16.81
C CYS A 240 8.51 -3.20 17.28
N GLY A 241 9.25 -2.18 16.82
CA GLY A 241 10.71 -2.12 16.94
C GLY A 241 11.29 -1.57 18.23
N THR A 242 10.56 -0.77 19.03
CA THR A 242 11.10 -0.16 20.28
C THR A 242 10.00 0.27 21.26
N SER A 243 10.40 0.59 22.50
CA SER A 243 9.60 1.05 23.64
C SER A 243 8.89 2.42 23.48
N SER A 244 8.75 2.94 22.25
CA SER A 244 7.92 4.12 22.01
C SER A 244 6.48 3.83 22.43
N SER A 245 5.82 4.78 23.11
CA SER A 245 4.48 4.55 23.64
C SER A 245 3.55 4.04 22.54
N THR A 246 2.82 2.97 22.86
CA THR A 246 1.98 2.20 21.92
C THR A 246 1.10 3.10 21.05
N MET A 247 0.59 4.20 21.63
CA MET A 247 -0.21 5.20 20.96
C MET A 247 0.50 5.89 19.79
N VAL A 248 1.77 6.26 19.95
CA VAL A 248 2.55 6.98 18.93
C VAL A 248 2.81 6.07 17.74
N SER A 249 3.20 4.83 17.98
CA SER A 249 3.42 3.86 16.92
C SER A 249 2.12 3.61 16.13
N LEU A 250 1.00 3.43 16.82
CA LEU A 250 -0.32 3.22 16.20
C LEU A 250 -0.78 4.42 15.38
N ALA A 251 -0.66 5.63 15.92
CA ALA A 251 -1.00 6.86 15.21
C ALA A 251 -0.23 6.98 13.89
N ARG A 252 1.08 6.71 13.91
CA ARG A 252 1.94 6.73 12.70
C ARG A 252 1.53 5.66 11.69
N PHE A 253 1.12 4.48 12.15
CA PHE A 253 0.62 3.43 11.24
C PHE A 253 -0.69 3.85 10.56
N PHE A 254 -1.61 4.45 11.29
CA PHE A 254 -2.86 4.95 10.72
C PHE A 254 -2.65 6.14 9.78
N GLU A 255 -1.73 7.06 10.11
CA GLU A 255 -1.32 8.14 9.22
C GLU A 255 -0.69 7.58 7.93
N HIS A 256 0.25 6.64 8.05
CA HIS A 256 0.86 5.98 6.88
C HIS A 256 -0.21 5.30 6.02
N ALA A 257 -1.18 4.64 6.65
CA ALA A 257 -2.27 3.99 5.95
C ALA A 257 -3.14 5.01 5.21
N ARG A 258 -3.57 6.08 5.87
CA ARG A 258 -4.30 7.18 5.23
C ARG A 258 -3.52 7.75 4.05
N PHE A 259 -2.25 8.06 4.24
CA PHE A 259 -1.39 8.63 3.19
C PHE A 259 -1.33 7.72 1.97
N ARG A 260 -1.20 6.41 2.18
CA ARG A 260 -1.22 5.43 1.09
C ARG A 260 -2.58 5.35 0.39
N LEU A 261 -3.69 5.45 1.11
CA LEU A 261 -5.03 5.52 0.51
C LEU A 261 -5.20 6.76 -0.37
N VAL A 262 -4.72 7.92 0.11
CA VAL A 262 -4.80 9.21 -0.58
C VAL A 262 -3.82 9.31 -1.75
N GLN A 263 -2.67 8.64 -1.71
CA GLN A 263 -1.71 8.70 -2.82
C GLN A 263 -1.88 7.60 -3.86
N LYS A 264 -2.29 6.40 -3.44
CA LYS A 264 -2.22 5.18 -4.27
C LYS A 264 -3.45 4.28 -4.18
N GLY A 265 -4.37 4.54 -3.25
CA GLY A 265 -5.57 3.73 -3.01
C GLY A 265 -6.83 4.35 -3.61
N CYS A 266 -8.01 3.99 -3.09
CA CYS A 266 -9.31 4.45 -3.59
C CYS A 266 -9.54 5.96 -3.49
N LEU A 267 -8.76 6.69 -2.68
CA LEU A 267 -8.87 8.15 -2.55
C LEU A 267 -7.85 8.90 -3.42
N ALA A 268 -7.06 8.19 -4.23
CA ALA A 268 -6.01 8.79 -5.07
C ALA A 268 -6.56 9.78 -6.10
N ASP A 269 -7.67 9.42 -6.76
CA ASP A 269 -8.26 10.27 -7.80
C ASP A 269 -8.89 11.53 -7.19
N ALA A 270 -9.48 11.38 -6.00
CA ALA A 270 -9.98 12.50 -5.23
C ALA A 270 -8.86 13.47 -4.81
N ALA A 271 -7.66 12.97 -4.52
CA ALA A 271 -6.49 13.79 -4.20
C ALA A 271 -5.76 14.36 -5.42
N ALA A 272 -5.98 13.79 -6.61
CA ALA A 272 -5.42 14.29 -7.88
C ALA A 272 -6.22 15.49 -8.44
N SER A 273 -7.50 15.61 -8.07
CA SER A 273 -8.24 16.86 -8.22
C SER A 273 -7.58 17.95 -7.36
N SER A 274 -7.79 19.24 -7.65
CA SER A 274 -7.29 20.36 -6.84
C SER A 274 -7.79 20.41 -5.38
N ALA A 275 -8.43 19.33 -4.92
CA ALA A 275 -8.91 19.12 -3.57
C ALA A 275 -7.77 18.83 -2.59
N GLN A 276 -7.81 19.51 -1.46
CA GLN A 276 -7.00 19.20 -0.29
C GLN A 276 -7.75 18.20 0.60
N VAL A 277 -7.13 17.05 0.89
CA VAL A 277 -7.67 16.05 1.82
C VAL A 277 -7.07 16.27 3.21
N VAL A 278 -7.92 16.38 4.23
CA VAL A 278 -7.54 16.74 5.59
C VAL A 278 -8.12 15.76 6.60
N LEU A 279 -7.34 15.34 7.59
CA LEU A 279 -7.88 14.59 8.74
C LEU A 279 -8.61 15.56 9.68
N ARG A 280 -9.92 15.35 9.89
CA ARG A 280 -10.73 16.21 10.77
C ARG A 280 -10.86 15.65 12.17
N SER A 281 -11.01 14.34 12.30
CA SER A 281 -11.05 13.68 13.59
C SER A 281 -10.51 12.27 13.53
N GLN A 282 -10.00 11.79 14.65
CA GLN A 282 -9.52 10.43 14.81
C GLN A 282 -9.92 9.89 16.18
N SER A 283 -10.27 8.61 16.21
CA SER A 283 -10.48 7.85 17.45
C SER A 283 -9.66 6.56 17.39
N LEU A 284 -9.15 6.15 18.53
CA LEU A 284 -8.38 4.93 18.68
C LEU A 284 -8.78 4.27 20.00
N GLN A 285 -9.03 2.97 19.94
CA GLN A 285 -9.30 2.10 21.06
C GLN A 285 -8.28 0.97 21.11
N LEU A 286 -7.69 0.77 22.27
CA LEU A 286 -6.73 -0.26 22.57
C LEU A 286 -7.40 -1.36 23.37
N ALA A 287 -7.32 -2.60 22.86
CA ALA A 287 -7.66 -3.79 23.62
C ALA A 287 -6.46 -4.29 24.44
N SER A 288 -5.24 -4.16 23.89
CA SER A 288 -4.00 -4.55 24.58
C SER A 288 -2.81 -3.70 24.15
N THR A 289 -1.75 -3.70 24.97
CA THR A 289 -0.48 -3.01 24.66
C THR A 289 0.28 -3.74 23.54
N LEU A 290 0.87 -3.00 22.60
CA LEU A 290 1.76 -3.59 21.60
C LEU A 290 3.05 -4.08 22.29
N GLN A 291 3.38 -5.34 22.06
CA GLN A 291 4.60 -5.99 22.50
C GLN A 291 5.71 -5.85 21.43
N PRO A 292 6.96 -5.58 21.83
CA PRO A 292 8.11 -5.65 20.95
C PRO A 292 8.28 -7.04 20.33
N LEU A 293 8.89 -7.10 19.13
CA LEU A 293 9.21 -8.36 18.44
C LEU A 293 8.00 -9.26 18.13
N VAL A 294 6.79 -8.70 18.14
CA VAL A 294 5.57 -9.38 17.73
C VAL A 294 5.11 -8.85 16.39
N HIS A 295 4.66 -9.75 15.52
CA HIS A 295 4.06 -9.40 14.24
C HIS A 295 2.59 -9.02 14.39
N TYR A 296 2.23 -7.88 13.81
CA TYR A 296 0.87 -7.35 13.77
C TYR A 296 0.43 -7.14 12.32
N ASP A 297 -0.85 -7.36 12.08
CA ASP A 297 -1.53 -7.08 10.83
C ASP A 297 -2.42 -5.86 11.00
N LEU A 298 -2.07 -4.76 10.34
CA LEU A 298 -2.93 -3.58 10.17
C LEU A 298 -3.90 -3.81 9.01
N ARG A 299 -5.18 -3.55 9.24
CA ARG A 299 -6.24 -3.45 8.24
C ARG A 299 -6.86 -2.06 8.31
N THR A 300 -6.97 -1.36 7.19
CA THR A 300 -7.70 -0.09 7.09
C THR A 300 -8.78 -0.22 6.06
N TRP A 301 -9.95 0.38 6.26
CA TRP A 301 -11.02 0.35 5.28
C TRP A 301 -11.87 1.61 5.18
N LEU A 302 -12.63 1.70 4.09
CA LEU A 302 -13.67 2.70 3.89
C LEU A 302 -14.95 2.23 4.59
N GLU A 303 -15.38 2.96 5.62
CA GLU A 303 -16.56 2.63 6.43
C GLU A 303 -17.80 3.35 5.90
N GLU A 304 -17.69 4.65 5.61
CA GLU A 304 -18.81 5.50 5.20
C GLU A 304 -18.31 6.62 4.28
N VAL A 305 -19.16 7.05 3.35
CA VAL A 305 -18.89 8.19 2.47
C VAL A 305 -20.07 9.16 2.56
N ARG A 306 -19.80 10.36 3.05
CA ARG A 306 -20.75 11.46 3.18
C ARG A 306 -20.46 12.52 2.12
N MET A 307 -21.35 13.51 2.02
CA MET A 307 -21.26 14.59 1.03
C MET A 307 -19.87 15.25 0.98
N HIS A 308 -19.29 15.62 2.12
CA HIS A 308 -18.01 16.34 2.19
C HIS A 308 -16.89 15.57 2.91
N SER A 309 -17.15 14.33 3.31
CA SER A 309 -16.24 13.59 4.18
C SER A 309 -16.28 12.09 3.97
N VAL A 310 -15.15 11.45 4.22
CA VAL A 310 -14.99 10.00 4.18
C VAL A 310 -14.61 9.50 5.56
N LEU A 311 -15.31 8.46 6.02
CA LEU A 311 -14.99 7.75 7.25
C LEU A 311 -14.15 6.51 6.94
N LEU A 312 -12.99 6.42 7.57
CA LEU A 312 -12.13 5.25 7.53
C LEU A 312 -12.20 4.48 8.85
N GLY A 313 -12.22 3.16 8.77
CA GLY A 313 -12.04 2.25 9.90
C GLY A 313 -10.65 1.61 9.87
N HIS A 314 -10.11 1.29 11.03
CA HIS A 314 -8.81 0.65 11.19
C HIS A 314 -8.88 -0.44 12.24
N THR A 315 -8.17 -1.54 12.02
CA THR A 315 -7.99 -2.64 12.98
C THR A 315 -6.54 -3.09 12.93
N ILE A 316 -5.95 -3.31 14.08
CA ILE A 316 -4.66 -3.98 14.22
C ILE A 316 -4.87 -5.26 14.99
N SER A 317 -4.38 -6.35 14.41
CA SER A 317 -4.54 -7.69 14.95
C SER A 317 -3.22 -8.42 15.01
N ARG A 318 -3.12 -9.44 15.85
CA ARG A 318 -1.97 -10.37 15.87
C ARG A 318 -2.47 -11.80 15.80
N ARG A 319 -1.62 -12.71 15.30
CA ARG A 319 -1.91 -14.14 15.39
C ARG A 319 -1.49 -14.67 16.75
N SER A 320 -2.39 -15.37 17.41
CA SER A 320 -2.13 -16.12 18.64
C SER A 320 -2.42 -17.61 18.42
N LEU A 321 -2.00 -18.46 19.36
CA LEU A 321 -2.33 -19.90 19.37
C LEU A 321 -3.85 -20.17 19.39
N ARG A 322 -4.65 -19.20 19.86
CA ARG A 322 -6.12 -19.29 19.94
C ARG A 322 -6.83 -18.66 18.74
N GLY A 323 -6.10 -18.16 17.75
CA GLY A 323 -6.63 -17.46 16.58
C GLY A 323 -6.17 -16.00 16.48
N THR A 324 -6.83 -15.21 15.64
CA THR A 324 -6.53 -13.79 15.44
C THR A 324 -7.12 -12.97 16.59
N GLU A 325 -6.27 -12.20 17.26
CA GLU A 325 -6.65 -11.30 18.34
C GLU A 325 -6.59 -9.86 17.85
N THR A 326 -7.68 -9.09 18.04
CA THR A 326 -7.68 -7.65 17.79
C THR A 326 -7.02 -6.92 18.96
N VAL A 327 -6.01 -6.11 18.65
CA VAL A 327 -5.18 -5.38 19.61
C VAL A 327 -5.58 -3.91 19.68
N ALA A 328 -6.00 -3.35 18.54
CA ALA A 328 -6.49 -1.98 18.48
C ALA A 328 -7.50 -1.82 17.35
N ASP A 329 -8.48 -0.94 17.54
CA ASP A 329 -9.41 -0.48 16.52
C ASP A 329 -9.45 1.05 16.50
N GLY A 330 -9.76 1.65 15.37
CA GLY A 330 -9.84 3.11 15.29
C GLY A 330 -10.61 3.58 14.09
N TRP A 331 -10.98 4.85 14.11
CA TRP A 331 -11.68 5.51 13.01
C TRP A 331 -11.09 6.87 12.72
N ALA A 332 -11.11 7.27 11.46
CA ALA A 332 -10.60 8.55 10.99
C ALA A 332 -11.57 9.20 10.00
N THR A 333 -11.90 10.48 10.23
CA THR A 333 -12.74 11.25 9.32
C THR A 333 -11.87 12.14 8.45
N LEU A 334 -11.94 11.96 7.14
CA LEU A 334 -11.30 12.81 6.14
C LEU A 334 -12.29 13.79 5.56
N VAL A 335 -11.91 15.05 5.44
CA VAL A 335 -12.71 16.10 4.79
C VAL A 335 -11.97 16.57 3.55
N PHE A 336 -12.74 16.83 2.49
CA PHE A 336 -12.23 17.32 1.21
C PHE A 336 -12.49 18.82 1.15
N LEU A 337 -11.43 19.59 0.86
CA LEU A 337 -11.49 21.05 0.78
C LEU A 337 -11.09 21.52 -0.62
N ASP A 338 -11.74 22.57 -1.13
CA ASP A 338 -11.34 23.25 -2.36
C ASP A 338 -10.02 24.03 -2.19
N GLY A 339 -9.49 24.59 -3.28
CA GLY A 339 -8.27 25.42 -3.26
C GLY A 339 -8.38 26.70 -2.41
N ARG A 340 -9.55 27.02 -1.86
CA ARG A 340 -9.80 28.12 -0.91
C ARG A 340 -10.03 27.61 0.52
N GLY A 341 -9.88 26.31 0.77
CA GLY A 341 -10.06 25.69 2.08
C GLY A 341 -11.51 25.46 2.50
N ARG A 342 -12.48 25.55 1.58
CA ARG A 342 -13.91 25.30 1.88
C ARG A 342 -14.27 23.85 1.62
N ALA A 343 -15.13 23.28 2.46
CA ALA A 343 -15.64 21.92 2.27
C ALA A 343 -16.23 21.75 0.86
N MET A 344 -15.81 20.70 0.17
CA MET A 344 -16.28 20.35 -1.17
C MET A 344 -16.81 18.93 -1.20
N GLU A 345 -17.60 18.62 -2.23
CA GLU A 345 -18.11 17.28 -2.42
C GLU A 345 -16.97 16.28 -2.63
N VAL A 346 -17.10 15.09 -2.06
CA VAL A 346 -16.11 14.01 -2.21
C VAL A 346 -16.05 13.62 -3.71
N PRO A 347 -14.92 13.82 -4.40
CA PRO A 347 -14.79 13.41 -5.79
C PRO A 347 -14.99 11.90 -5.91
N GLY A 348 -15.88 11.48 -6.81
CA GLY A 348 -16.22 10.08 -7.00
C GLY A 348 -17.03 9.46 -5.84
N ALA A 349 -17.81 10.26 -5.11
CA ALA A 349 -18.62 9.82 -3.96
C ALA A 349 -19.47 8.57 -4.26
N ALA A 350 -20.14 8.53 -5.42
CA ALA A 350 -20.98 7.39 -5.81
C ALA A 350 -20.17 6.09 -5.93
N GLN A 351 -19.02 6.12 -6.59
CA GLN A 351 -18.16 4.94 -6.70
C GLN A 351 -17.60 4.52 -5.33
N LEU A 352 -17.23 5.47 -4.48
CA LEU A 352 -16.75 5.19 -3.13
C LEU A 352 -17.87 4.61 -2.23
N GLN A 353 -19.11 5.05 -2.39
CA GLN A 353 -20.27 4.49 -1.68
C GLN A 353 -20.52 3.04 -2.07
N ASP A 354 -20.45 2.72 -3.36
CA ASP A 354 -20.56 1.34 -3.85
C ASP A 354 -19.45 0.45 -3.28
N LEU A 355 -18.23 0.97 -3.12
CA LEU A 355 -17.15 0.23 -2.45
C LEU A 355 -17.46 -0.03 -0.97
N ALA A 356 -17.96 0.96 -0.25
CA ALA A 356 -18.32 0.82 1.15
C ALA A 356 -19.44 -0.22 1.33
N MET A 357 -20.43 -0.24 0.44
CA MET A 357 -21.59 -1.15 0.49
C MET A 357 -21.29 -2.58 0.02
N SER A 358 -20.48 -2.76 -1.03
CA SER A 358 -20.12 -4.08 -1.59
C SER A 358 -19.29 -4.96 -0.64
N ARG A 359 -18.80 -4.37 0.45
CA ARG A 359 -17.92 -5.03 1.43
C ARG A 359 -18.62 -5.54 2.68
N ALA A 360 -19.93 -5.77 2.65
CA ALA A 360 -20.64 -6.45 3.71
C ALA A 360 -20.69 -7.99 3.49
N PRO A 361 -19.69 -8.80 3.92
CA PRO A 361 -19.86 -10.25 3.93
C PRO A 361 -20.84 -10.65 5.04
N LYS A 362 -21.92 -11.34 4.66
CA LYS A 362 -22.96 -11.87 5.55
C LYS A 362 -22.51 -13.04 6.45
N SER A 363 -21.27 -13.53 6.37
CA SER A 363 -20.90 -14.85 6.94
C SER A 363 -19.72 -14.88 7.93
N SER A 364 -19.20 -13.76 8.40
CA SER A 364 -18.19 -13.78 9.49
C SER A 364 -18.40 -12.70 10.54
N ARG A 365 -19.66 -12.52 10.98
CA ARG A 365 -19.93 -11.99 12.33
C ARG A 365 -19.51 -13.06 13.36
N THR A 366 -18.21 -13.35 13.49
CA THR A 366 -17.69 -13.45 14.85
C THR A 366 -17.87 -12.05 15.38
N ASN A 367 -18.87 -11.85 16.24
CA ASN A 367 -19.14 -10.55 16.84
C ASN A 367 -17.79 -9.90 17.18
N PRO A 368 -17.42 -8.75 16.58
CA PRO A 368 -16.42 -7.93 17.24
C PRO A 368 -16.92 -7.77 18.68
N PRO A 369 -16.05 -7.85 19.70
CA PRO A 369 -16.50 -7.57 21.06
C PRO A 369 -17.33 -6.29 20.98
N LYS A 370 -18.49 -6.28 21.65
CA LYS A 370 -19.41 -5.13 21.73
C LYS A 370 -18.69 -3.92 22.35
N ALA A 371 -17.67 -3.39 21.70
CA ALA A 371 -17.21 -2.05 21.87
C ALA A 371 -18.28 -1.21 21.18
N SER A 372 -18.89 -0.31 21.94
CA SER A 372 -19.75 0.76 21.44
C SER A 372 -19.22 1.22 20.08
N LYS A 373 -20.07 1.22 19.04
CA LYS A 373 -19.78 1.91 17.78
C LYS A 373 -19.69 3.41 18.08
N THR A 374 -18.60 3.84 18.70
CA THR A 374 -18.29 5.25 18.82
C THR A 374 -17.72 5.66 17.47
N LEU A 375 -18.64 5.94 16.53
CA LEU A 375 -18.33 6.71 15.32
C LEU A 375 -17.46 7.91 15.72
N PRO A 376 -16.47 8.33 14.90
CA PRO A 376 -15.66 9.46 15.26
C PRO A 376 -16.56 10.66 15.50
N ALA A 377 -16.58 11.04 16.76
CA ALA A 377 -17.26 12.20 17.28
C ALA A 377 -16.93 13.41 16.39
N SER A 378 -17.95 14.19 16.04
CA SER A 378 -17.70 15.53 15.51
C SER A 378 -16.84 16.30 16.52
N SER A 379 -16.16 17.36 16.08
CA SER A 379 -15.40 18.21 17.02
C SER A 379 -16.24 18.68 18.20
N GLN A 380 -17.55 18.88 17.97
CA GLN A 380 -18.53 19.21 19.00
C GLN A 380 -18.72 18.08 20.04
N VAL A 381 -18.86 16.82 19.60
CA VAL A 381 -19.00 15.68 20.52
C VAL A 381 -17.70 15.45 21.32
N ILE A 382 -16.52 15.73 20.73
CA ILE A 382 -15.24 15.67 21.46
C ILE A 382 -15.20 16.78 22.54
N ALA A 383 -15.62 17.99 22.20
CA ALA A 383 -15.69 19.11 23.14
C ALA A 383 -16.67 18.82 24.30
N GLU A 384 -17.87 18.29 24.00
CA GLU A 384 -18.84 17.87 25.01
C GLU A 384 -18.26 16.80 25.94
N ARG A 385 -17.47 15.85 25.39
CA ARG A 385 -16.82 14.79 26.18
C ARG A 385 -15.73 15.35 27.09
N MET A 386 -14.92 16.29 26.59
CA MET A 386 -13.88 16.97 27.37
C MET A 386 -14.48 17.77 28.54
N GLY A 387 -15.67 18.34 28.35
CA GLY A 387 -16.24 19.33 29.26
C GLY A 387 -15.45 20.64 29.25
N ASP A 388 -15.87 21.59 30.09
CA ASP A 388 -15.19 22.88 30.19
C ASP A 388 -13.86 22.79 30.93
N ALA A 389 -12.87 23.55 30.47
CA ALA A 389 -11.60 23.68 31.16
C ALA A 389 -11.82 24.44 32.49
N PRO A 390 -11.44 23.84 33.64
CA PRO A 390 -11.56 24.54 34.92
C PRO A 390 -10.55 25.70 34.98
N GLY A 391 -10.85 26.74 35.77
CA GLY A 391 -10.01 27.93 35.86
C GLY A 391 -8.59 27.68 36.41
N ASN A 392 -8.36 26.52 37.01
CA ASN A 392 -7.06 26.07 37.52
C ASN A 392 -6.46 24.90 36.71
N CYS A 393 -6.87 24.71 35.45
CA CYS A 393 -6.27 23.67 34.61
C CYS A 393 -4.77 23.90 34.40
N TRP A 394 -4.04 22.85 34.03
CA TRP A 394 -2.62 22.97 33.74
C TRP A 394 -2.38 23.67 32.41
N HIS A 395 -1.36 24.52 32.35
CA HIS A 395 -0.96 25.28 31.17
C HIS A 395 0.50 25.03 30.79
N HIS A 396 0.78 24.99 29.49
CA HIS A 396 2.14 24.89 28.99
C HIS A 396 2.30 25.52 27.61
N ASP A 397 3.29 26.39 27.48
CA ASP A 397 3.70 26.92 26.19
C ASP A 397 4.72 25.98 25.54
N SER A 398 4.44 25.60 24.30
CA SER A 398 5.31 24.76 23.49
C SER A 398 5.55 25.39 22.13
N CYS A 399 6.60 24.93 21.45
CA CYS A 399 6.87 25.31 20.06
C CYS A 399 6.77 24.07 19.17
N VAL A 400 6.18 24.24 17.99
CA VAL A 400 6.12 23.16 17.00
C VAL A 400 7.53 22.87 16.47
N ALA A 401 8.02 21.66 16.71
CA ALA A 401 9.35 21.25 16.24
C ALA A 401 9.35 20.97 14.73
N ALA A 402 10.47 21.28 14.05
CA ALA A 402 10.61 21.04 12.61
C ALA A 402 10.54 19.55 12.22
N VAL A 403 10.80 18.63 13.16
CA VAL A 403 10.66 17.17 12.94
C VAL A 403 9.21 16.69 12.96
N ASP A 404 8.30 17.54 13.46
CA ASP A 404 6.89 17.22 13.60
C ASP A 404 6.06 17.81 12.46
N VAL A 405 6.68 18.32 11.38
CA VAL A 405 5.97 18.88 10.22
C VAL A 405 6.20 18.10 8.93
N ASP A 406 5.16 18.04 8.09
CA ASP A 406 5.19 17.47 6.74
C ASP A 406 6.05 18.31 5.78
N LEU A 407 6.27 17.82 4.55
CA LEU A 407 7.03 18.54 3.52
C LEU A 407 6.39 19.86 3.07
N ARG A 408 5.16 20.15 3.51
CA ARG A 408 4.45 21.42 3.29
C ARG A 408 4.51 22.32 4.52
N GLY A 409 5.32 21.96 5.52
CA GLY A 409 5.56 22.73 6.74
C GLY A 409 4.43 22.66 7.76
N ARG A 410 3.50 21.69 7.68
CA ARG A 410 2.35 21.56 8.58
C ARG A 410 2.53 20.42 9.55
N VAL A 411 2.08 20.56 10.80
CA VAL A 411 2.23 19.50 11.82
C VAL A 411 1.65 18.16 11.36
N HIS A 412 2.47 17.10 11.42
CA HIS A 412 2.07 15.71 11.23
C HIS A 412 0.95 15.35 12.19
N GLU A 413 -0.19 14.86 11.69
CA GLU A 413 -1.32 14.60 12.57
C GLU A 413 -1.06 13.45 13.55
N ALA A 414 -0.14 12.52 13.24
CA ALA A 414 0.31 11.51 14.21
C ALA A 414 1.25 12.09 15.29
N SER A 415 1.97 13.17 15.00
CA SER A 415 2.75 13.88 16.02
C SER A 415 1.81 14.48 17.07
N CYS A 416 0.59 14.89 16.71
CA CYS A 416 -0.38 15.44 17.67
C CYS A 416 -0.80 14.45 18.77
N LEU A 417 -1.03 13.18 18.42
CA LEU A 417 -1.28 12.13 19.42
C LEU A 417 -0.06 11.89 20.32
N ALA A 418 1.15 12.01 19.76
CA ALA A 418 2.38 11.94 20.54
C ALA A 418 2.56 13.15 21.48
N TYR A 419 2.15 14.34 21.03
CA TYR A 419 2.14 15.55 21.85
C TYR A 419 1.22 15.38 23.05
N MET A 420 -0.01 14.88 22.87
CA MET A 420 -0.93 14.63 23.98
C MET A 420 -0.35 13.65 25.01
N ASP A 421 0.27 12.56 24.55
CA ASP A 421 0.90 11.61 25.47
C ASP A 421 2.08 12.24 26.22
N ARG A 422 2.88 13.09 25.56
CA ARG A 422 3.97 13.84 26.20
C ARG A 422 3.46 14.89 27.19
N TRP A 423 2.42 15.64 26.82
CA TRP A 423 1.81 16.66 27.68
C TRP A 423 1.13 16.04 28.89
N ARG A 424 0.55 14.84 28.77
CA ARG A 424 0.08 14.04 29.91
C ARG A 424 1.19 13.85 30.94
N PHE A 425 2.35 13.35 30.53
CA PHE A 425 3.48 13.15 31.45
C PHE A 425 3.96 14.47 32.05
N LEU A 426 4.07 15.51 31.22
CA LEU A 426 4.55 16.81 31.68
C LEU A 426 3.59 17.46 32.68
N ALA A 427 2.28 17.38 32.42
CA ALA A 427 1.25 17.88 33.33
C ALA A 427 1.28 17.11 34.66
N ALA A 428 1.37 15.78 34.63
CA ALA A 428 1.45 14.97 35.84
C ALA A 428 2.71 15.25 36.67
N CYS A 429 3.88 15.41 36.04
CA CYS A 429 5.12 15.74 36.75
C CYS A 429 5.14 17.16 37.34
N ASN A 430 4.31 18.06 36.82
CA ASN A 430 4.33 19.48 37.17
C ASN A 430 3.11 19.91 38.02
N GLY A 431 2.45 19.00 38.72
CA GLY A 431 1.33 19.37 39.58
C GLY A 431 0.03 19.69 38.83
N GLY A 432 -0.08 19.29 37.55
CA GLY A 432 -1.18 19.66 36.67
C GLY A 432 -2.47 18.87 36.88
N TYR A 433 -2.42 17.84 37.72
CA TYR A 433 -3.55 16.98 38.07
C TYR A 433 -3.65 16.86 39.60
N PRO A 434 -4.80 16.44 40.15
CA PRO A 434 -4.91 16.19 41.58
C PRO A 434 -3.80 15.26 42.08
N PRO A 435 -3.15 15.54 43.23
CA PRO A 435 -2.02 14.75 43.74
C PRO A 435 -2.32 13.26 43.88
N GLU A 436 -3.57 12.90 44.19
CA GLU A 436 -4.01 11.51 44.32
C GLU A 436 -4.01 10.77 42.97
N LEU A 437 -4.01 11.50 41.85
CA LEU A 437 -4.08 10.98 40.49
C LEU A 437 -2.74 11.03 39.75
N GLU A 438 -1.76 11.83 40.18
CA GLU A 438 -0.50 12.04 39.44
C GLU A 438 0.26 10.74 39.18
N MET A 439 0.56 9.97 40.23
CA MET A 439 1.26 8.69 40.12
C MET A 439 0.47 7.67 39.30
N SER A 440 -0.86 7.72 39.40
CA SER A 440 -1.78 6.89 38.63
C SER A 440 -1.70 7.24 37.16
N ILE A 441 -1.73 8.53 36.80
CA ILE A 441 -1.66 9.04 35.44
C ILE A 441 -0.31 8.70 34.80
N LEU A 442 0.79 8.81 35.55
CA LEU A 442 2.14 8.46 35.09
C LEU A 442 2.27 6.96 34.78
N ARG A 443 1.58 6.09 35.54
CA ARG A 443 1.63 4.63 35.37
C ARG A 443 0.50 4.10 34.47
N ALA A 444 -0.55 4.89 34.26
CA ALA A 444 -1.73 4.48 33.53
C ALA A 444 -1.43 4.25 32.05
N ARG A 445 -2.13 3.25 31.51
CA ARG A 445 -2.14 2.98 30.07
C ARG A 445 -3.37 3.64 29.45
N THR A 446 -3.15 4.37 28.36
CA THR A 446 -4.22 4.90 27.52
C THR A 446 -5.01 3.74 26.92
N ARG A 447 -6.33 3.71 27.17
CA ARG A 447 -7.25 2.72 26.59
C ARG A 447 -7.93 3.29 25.34
N GLN A 448 -8.28 4.56 25.36
CA GLN A 448 -8.87 5.22 24.21
C GLN A 448 -8.30 6.63 24.05
N ALA A 449 -8.28 7.10 22.81
CA ALA A 449 -8.00 8.50 22.50
C ALA A 449 -8.98 9.02 21.45
N TYR A 450 -9.35 10.29 21.62
CA TYR A 450 -10.18 11.04 20.69
C TYR A 450 -9.47 12.35 20.39
N VAL A 451 -9.38 12.70 19.10
CA VAL A 451 -8.71 13.91 18.65
C VAL A 451 -9.53 14.56 17.54
N ALA A 452 -9.76 15.86 17.70
CA ALA A 452 -10.29 16.77 16.68
C ALA A 452 -9.18 17.72 16.23
N TYR A 453 -9.04 17.85 14.92
CA TYR A 453 -8.10 18.74 14.27
C TYR A 453 -8.85 19.97 13.76
N MET A 454 -8.60 21.11 14.39
CA MET A 454 -9.38 22.34 14.22
C MET A 454 -8.66 23.37 13.35
N GLY A 455 -7.32 23.36 13.34
CA GLY A 455 -6.50 24.29 12.55
C GLY A 455 -5.12 23.72 12.22
N TYR A 456 -4.26 24.56 11.65
CA TYR A 456 -2.89 24.20 11.26
C TYR A 456 -1.88 25.05 12.02
N ALA A 457 -0.72 24.45 12.30
CA ALA A 457 0.46 25.15 12.77
C ALA A 457 1.66 24.79 11.88
N ALA A 458 2.60 25.72 11.80
CA ALA A 458 3.87 25.61 11.12
C ALA A 458 5.02 25.40 12.10
N ALA A 459 6.15 24.90 11.60
CA ALA A 459 7.36 24.78 12.41
C ALA A 459 7.75 26.15 13.00
N GLY A 460 8.02 26.16 14.31
CA GLY A 460 8.34 27.39 15.05
C GLY A 460 7.14 28.15 15.60
N ASP A 461 5.91 27.78 15.23
CA ASP A 461 4.71 28.35 15.85
C ASP A 461 4.69 28.08 17.35
N ARG A 462 4.32 29.10 18.12
CA ARG A 462 4.04 28.97 19.55
C ARG A 462 2.61 28.44 19.74
N ILE A 463 2.49 27.40 20.54
CA ILE A 463 1.21 26.79 20.88
C ILE A 463 1.04 26.82 22.39
N HIS A 464 -0.14 27.24 22.83
CA HIS A 464 -0.53 27.23 24.23
C HIS A 464 -1.39 26.01 24.50
N VAL A 465 -0.97 25.17 25.44
CA VAL A 465 -1.61 23.89 25.75
C VAL A 465 -2.28 23.99 27.11
N ARG A 466 -3.52 23.52 27.19
CA ARG A 466 -4.27 23.33 28.43
C ARG A 466 -4.56 21.86 28.62
N SER A 467 -4.48 21.37 29.85
CA SER A 467 -4.91 20.01 30.21
C SER A 467 -5.61 19.95 31.56
N TRP A 468 -6.62 19.11 31.65
CA TRP A 468 -7.35 18.84 32.90
C TRP A 468 -7.83 17.40 32.94
N ALA A 469 -8.04 16.89 34.15
CA ALA A 469 -8.56 15.55 34.39
C ALA A 469 -10.04 15.61 34.82
N ARG A 470 -10.83 14.63 34.40
CA ARG A 470 -12.22 14.45 34.80
C ARG A 470 -12.51 12.98 35.04
N ALA A 471 -13.16 12.67 36.17
CA ALA A 471 -13.67 11.33 36.42
C ALA A 471 -14.93 11.07 35.59
N THR A 472 -15.01 9.89 34.99
CA THR A 472 -16.17 9.40 34.23
C THR A 472 -16.48 7.97 34.64
N GLU A 473 -17.65 7.46 34.30
CA GLU A 473 -18.03 6.07 34.55
C GLU A 473 -17.07 5.06 33.91
N GLU A 474 -16.39 5.45 32.82
CA GLU A 474 -15.44 4.59 32.09
C GLU A 474 -13.99 4.72 32.60
N GLY A 475 -13.68 5.76 33.39
CA GLY A 475 -12.33 6.03 33.91
C GLY A 475 -11.96 7.50 34.00
N ILE A 476 -10.67 7.75 34.10
CA ILE A 476 -10.14 9.12 34.09
C ILE A 476 -9.98 9.57 32.66
N LEU A 477 -10.69 10.63 32.32
CA LEU A 477 -10.55 11.33 31.07
C LEU A 477 -9.57 12.50 31.26
N LEU A 478 -8.49 12.49 30.49
CA LEU A 478 -7.57 13.62 30.42
C LEU A 478 -7.88 14.40 29.16
N ALA A 479 -8.37 15.62 29.31
CA ALA A 479 -8.68 16.53 28.21
C ALA A 479 -7.48 17.42 27.89
N PHE A 480 -7.37 17.79 26.61
CA PHE A 480 -6.31 18.63 26.07
C PHE A 480 -6.91 19.61 25.06
N ASP A 481 -6.48 20.86 25.14
CA ASP A 481 -6.76 21.90 24.15
C ASP A 481 -5.46 22.64 23.85
N ALA A 482 -5.01 22.57 22.60
CA ALA A 482 -3.85 23.31 22.12
C ALA A 482 -4.31 24.39 21.14
N ALA A 483 -3.93 25.63 21.42
CA ALA A 483 -4.34 26.80 20.67
C ALA A 483 -3.15 27.63 20.20
N LYS A 484 -3.32 28.31 19.06
CA LYS A 484 -2.43 29.36 18.55
C LYS A 484 -3.24 30.62 18.34
N ASP A 485 -2.75 31.76 18.82
CA ASP A 485 -3.40 33.06 18.67
C ASP A 485 -4.89 33.03 19.09
N SER A 486 -5.20 32.35 20.20
CA SER A 486 -6.55 32.12 20.74
C SER A 486 -7.47 31.23 19.89
N SER A 487 -6.98 30.68 18.78
CA SER A 487 -7.71 29.71 17.96
C SER A 487 -7.27 28.29 18.31
N SER A 488 -8.21 27.44 18.74
CA SER A 488 -7.92 26.02 18.98
C SER A 488 -7.43 25.35 17.70
N LEU A 489 -6.25 24.73 17.79
CA LEU A 489 -5.65 23.92 16.73
C LEU A 489 -6.04 22.46 16.89
N LEU A 490 -6.04 21.99 18.13
CA LEU A 490 -6.23 20.60 18.49
C LEU A 490 -7.03 20.50 19.78
N GLN A 491 -8.07 19.69 19.76
CA GLN A 491 -8.81 19.30 20.96
C GLN A 491 -8.85 17.80 21.05
N GLY A 492 -8.69 17.25 22.24
CA GLY A 492 -8.74 15.81 22.38
C GLY A 492 -8.79 15.35 23.82
N CYS A 493 -9.03 14.06 23.98
CA CYS A 493 -8.97 13.43 25.28
C CYS A 493 -8.36 12.03 25.23
N LEU A 494 -7.71 11.64 26.33
CA LEU A 494 -7.20 10.30 26.60
C LEU A 494 -8.04 9.69 27.72
N LEU A 495 -8.60 8.50 27.49
CA LEU A 495 -9.27 7.72 28.53
C LEU A 495 -8.29 6.69 29.10
N LEU A 496 -8.09 6.76 30.41
CA LEU A 496 -7.22 5.86 31.18
C LEU A 496 -8.06 4.77 31.87
N SER A 497 -7.52 3.56 32.01
CA SER A 497 -8.23 2.41 32.62
C SER A 497 -8.51 2.62 34.13
N GLN A 498 -9.68 2.18 34.60
CA GLN A 498 -10.07 2.16 36.02
C GLN A 498 -9.46 1.01 36.84
N GLU A 499 -9.01 -0.07 36.20
CA GLU A 499 -8.61 -1.31 36.91
C GLU A 499 -7.41 -1.15 37.87
N ASP A 500 -6.67 -0.05 37.74
CA ASP A 500 -5.55 0.30 38.62
C ASP A 500 -5.83 1.52 39.53
N LEU A 501 -6.99 2.17 39.38
CA LEU A 501 -7.39 3.34 40.17
C LEU A 501 -8.17 2.97 41.44
N SER A 502 -8.91 1.87 41.44
CA SER A 502 -9.62 1.35 42.62
C SER A 502 -8.72 0.60 43.61
N LYS A 503 -7.45 0.37 43.24
CA LYS A 503 -6.41 -0.23 44.08
C LYS A 503 -5.56 0.82 44.83
N LEU A 504 -5.79 2.09 44.53
CA LEU A 504 -5.31 3.27 45.26
C LEU A 504 -6.46 3.77 46.13
#